data_AF-A0AAD8RIV1-F1
#
_entry.id   AF-A0AAD8RIV1-F1
#
_cell.length_a   1.000
_cell.length_b   1.000
_cell.length_c   1.000
_cell.angle_alpha   90.00
_cell.angle_beta   90.00
_cell.angle_gamma   90.00
#
_symmetry.space_group_name_H-M   'P 1'
#
loop_
_entity.id
_entity.type
_entity.pdbx_description
1 polymer ?
#
loop_
_entity_poly.entity_id
_entity_poly.type
_entity_poly.pdbx_seq_one_letter_code
_entity_poly.pdbx_strand_id
1 'polypeptide(L)'
;MWTGLEEDYPHRKMAEPEPLVRVLIILMTCFLLFHLSSPVAVTPTPPAGILCIPREWDALRDFKAGLNDFGNILPSWPGTDCCWWKGVICSNRTGHVVALRIHSERYSFPFATIGGEIHSSLLSLRHLKQLDLSYNNFEGQPIAELIDTLRSLTHLNLSYSNFSGRIPPHIGNLSNLLILQLNSYPDNLPKIQVIPHSHDLAWVSGLRKLQVLNMSGMDLSAAVDWSHSVNMLPASVATIGIS
;
A
#
# COMPACT_ATOMS: atom_id res chain seq x y z
N MET A 1 8.63 -61.09 -87.91
CA MET A 1 9.00 -62.08 -86.87
C MET A 1 9.13 -61.30 -85.58
N TRP A 2 8.26 -61.59 -84.59
CA TRP A 2 8.26 -61.12 -83.17
C TRP A 2 7.99 -59.60 -82.93
N THR A 3 6.75 -59.15 -82.71
CA THR A 3 5.88 -59.11 -81.48
C THR A 3 6.41 -58.24 -80.33
N GLY A 4 5.60 -57.27 -79.91
CA GLY A 4 5.88 -56.34 -78.82
C GLY A 4 5.58 -56.87 -77.42
N LEU A 5 5.92 -56.04 -76.42
CA LEU A 5 5.46 -56.11 -75.03
C LEU A 5 5.42 -54.68 -74.47
N GLU A 6 4.24 -54.27 -74.04
CA GLU A 6 3.96 -53.08 -73.23
C GLU A 6 3.71 -53.60 -71.81
N GLU A 7 4.52 -53.16 -70.84
CA GLU A 7 4.42 -53.61 -69.45
C GLU A 7 3.27 -52.91 -68.73
N ASP A 8 2.24 -53.69 -68.37
CA ASP A 8 1.06 -53.28 -67.62
C ASP A 8 1.36 -53.33 -66.10
N TYR A 9 1.31 -52.19 -65.40
CA TYR A 9 1.42 -52.10 -63.94
C TYR A 9 0.02 -52.11 -63.30
N PRO A 10 -0.33 -53.07 -62.42
CA PRO A 10 -1.65 -53.09 -61.82
C PRO A 10 -1.79 -52.01 -60.73
N HIS A 11 -2.77 -51.11 -60.92
CA HIS A 11 -3.26 -50.21 -59.89
C HIS A 11 -3.82 -50.99 -58.68
N ARG A 12 -3.11 -50.94 -57.55
CA ARG A 12 -3.56 -51.52 -56.28
C ARG A 12 -4.74 -50.69 -55.75
N LYS A 13 -5.96 -51.25 -55.79
CA LYS A 13 -7.13 -50.66 -55.11
C LYS A 13 -6.84 -50.57 -53.61
N MET A 14 -6.96 -49.36 -53.04
CA MET A 14 -6.90 -49.16 -51.60
C MET A 14 -8.10 -49.87 -50.96
N ALA A 15 -7.82 -50.81 -50.05
CA ALA A 15 -8.86 -51.49 -49.29
C ALA A 15 -9.57 -50.50 -48.36
N GLU A 16 -10.90 -50.53 -48.36
CA GLU A 16 -11.70 -49.78 -47.40
C GLU A 16 -11.39 -50.24 -45.97
N PRO A 17 -11.30 -49.32 -44.98
CA PRO A 17 -11.03 -49.70 -43.61
C PRO A 17 -12.19 -50.53 -43.04
N GLU A 18 -11.84 -51.65 -42.42
CA GLU A 18 -12.71 -52.58 -41.69
C GLU A 18 -13.70 -51.82 -40.78
N PRO A 19 -14.95 -52.32 -40.62
CA PRO A 19 -16.02 -51.61 -39.92
C PRO A 19 -15.67 -51.21 -38.48
N LEU A 20 -14.79 -51.97 -37.80
CA LEU A 20 -14.30 -51.64 -36.46
C LEU A 20 -13.43 -50.37 -36.43
N VAL A 21 -12.62 -50.13 -37.48
CA VAL A 21 -11.78 -48.93 -37.60
C VAL A 21 -12.65 -47.68 -37.81
N ARG A 22 -13.75 -47.82 -38.55
CA ARG A 22 -14.71 -46.73 -38.74
C ARG A 22 -15.42 -46.36 -37.43
N VAL A 23 -15.81 -47.35 -36.63
CA VAL A 23 -16.43 -47.11 -35.30
C VAL A 23 -15.45 -46.42 -34.35
N LEU A 24 -14.18 -46.84 -34.32
CA LEU A 24 -13.13 -46.20 -33.51
C LEU A 24 -12.88 -44.73 -33.91
N ILE A 25 -12.88 -44.41 -35.20
CA ILE A 25 -12.72 -43.02 -35.70
C ILE A 25 -13.94 -42.16 -35.33
N ILE A 26 -15.16 -42.71 -35.42
CA ILE A 26 -16.38 -42.00 -35.02
C ILE A 26 -16.40 -41.74 -33.51
N LEU A 27 -16.01 -42.72 -32.69
CA LEU A 27 -15.94 -42.56 -31.23
C LEU A 27 -14.88 -41.53 -30.80
N MET A 28 -13.72 -41.51 -31.45
CA MET A 28 -12.66 -40.52 -31.17
C MET A 28 -13.05 -39.10 -31.58
N THR A 29 -13.75 -38.93 -32.71
CA THR A 29 -14.23 -37.61 -33.17
C THR A 29 -15.39 -37.08 -32.32
N CYS A 30 -16.29 -37.95 -31.83
CA CYS A 30 -17.32 -37.58 -30.87
C CYS A 30 -16.76 -37.13 -29.51
N PHE A 31 -15.68 -37.77 -29.03
CA PHE A 31 -15.02 -37.38 -27.77
C PHE A 31 -14.36 -36.00 -27.85
N LEU A 32 -13.75 -35.67 -29.00
CA LEU A 32 -13.15 -34.35 -29.24
C LEU A 32 -14.19 -33.24 -29.34
N LEU A 33 -15.39 -33.52 -29.87
CA LEU A 33 -16.49 -32.55 -29.94
C LEU A 33 -17.17 -32.27 -28.59
N PHE A 34 -17.09 -33.21 -27.63
CA PHE A 34 -17.65 -33.02 -26.28
C PHE A 34 -16.76 -32.17 -25.34
N HIS A 35 -15.48 -31.97 -25.67
CA HIS A 35 -14.58 -31.13 -24.86
C HIS A 35 -14.55 -29.65 -25.27
N LEU A 36 -15.23 -29.26 -26.37
CA LEU A 36 -15.32 -27.85 -26.81
C LEU A 36 -16.55 -27.10 -26.28
N SER A 37 -17.41 -27.73 -25.49
CA SER A 37 -18.63 -27.12 -24.96
C SER A 37 -18.72 -27.20 -23.43
N SER A 38 -17.62 -26.96 -22.72
CA SER A 38 -17.77 -26.46 -21.35
C SER A 38 -18.28 -25.02 -21.45
N PRO A 39 -19.45 -24.68 -20.86
CA PRO A 39 -19.83 -23.28 -20.74
C PRO A 39 -18.73 -22.60 -19.94
N VAL A 40 -18.02 -21.68 -20.58
CA VAL A 40 -17.19 -20.72 -19.85
C VAL A 40 -18.11 -20.11 -18.83
N ALA A 41 -17.84 -20.36 -17.55
CA ALA A 41 -18.51 -19.66 -16.48
C ALA A 41 -18.16 -18.18 -16.69
N VAL A 42 -19.08 -17.43 -17.29
CA VAL A 42 -19.01 -15.98 -17.31
C VAL A 42 -19.17 -15.60 -15.85
N THR A 43 -18.04 -15.39 -15.19
CA THR A 43 -18.03 -14.73 -13.89
C THR A 43 -18.76 -13.40 -14.08
N PRO A 44 -19.68 -13.03 -13.18
CA PRO A 44 -20.34 -11.75 -13.28
C PRO A 44 -19.24 -10.69 -13.35
N THR A 45 -19.18 -9.96 -14.46
CA THR A 45 -18.32 -8.80 -14.58
C THR A 45 -18.67 -7.90 -13.41
N PRO A 46 -17.72 -7.58 -12.51
CA PRO A 46 -17.96 -6.63 -11.45
C PRO A 46 -18.56 -5.38 -12.10
N PRO A 47 -19.63 -4.79 -11.54
CA PRO A 47 -20.19 -3.55 -12.08
C PRO A 47 -19.03 -2.60 -12.30
N ALA A 48 -18.93 -1.94 -13.46
CA ALA A 48 -17.82 -1.10 -13.89
C ALA A 48 -17.40 -0.17 -12.74
N GLY A 49 -16.54 -0.73 -11.90
CA GLY A 49 -16.27 -0.25 -10.56
C GLY A 49 -15.20 0.80 -10.73
N ILE A 50 -15.19 1.77 -9.84
CA ILE A 50 -14.11 2.74 -9.80
C ILE A 50 -12.83 1.94 -9.56
N LEU A 51 -12.15 1.59 -10.65
CA LEU A 51 -10.86 0.94 -10.62
C LEU A 51 -9.90 1.94 -9.98
N CYS A 52 -9.15 1.51 -8.98
CA CYS A 52 -8.06 2.32 -8.45
C CYS A 52 -7.22 2.92 -9.59
N ILE A 53 -6.84 4.19 -9.42
CA ILE A 53 -6.08 4.92 -10.43
C ILE A 53 -4.73 4.22 -10.62
N PRO A 54 -4.36 3.81 -11.86
CA PRO A 54 -3.18 2.98 -12.08
C PRO A 54 -1.89 3.53 -11.47
N ARG A 55 -1.67 4.85 -11.55
CA ARG A 55 -0.49 5.50 -10.96
C ARG A 55 -0.47 5.45 -9.43
N GLU A 56 -1.63 5.53 -8.79
CA GLU A 56 -1.73 5.44 -7.33
C GLU A 56 -1.60 3.98 -6.86
N TRP A 57 -2.11 3.04 -7.65
CA TRP A 57 -1.90 1.62 -7.43
C TRP A 57 -0.41 1.24 -7.51
N ASP A 58 0.30 1.66 -8.56
CA ASP A 58 1.75 1.45 -8.69
C ASP A 58 2.51 2.09 -7.53
N ALA A 59 2.15 3.33 -7.17
CA ALA A 59 2.76 4.02 -6.05
C ALA A 59 2.59 3.29 -4.70
N LEU A 60 1.39 2.76 -4.43
CA LEU A 60 1.11 1.98 -3.23
C LEU A 60 1.84 0.64 -3.24
N ARG A 61 2.03 0.02 -4.41
CA ARG A 61 2.80 -1.22 -4.54
C ARG A 61 4.29 -0.99 -4.25
N ASP A 62 4.87 0.07 -4.82
CA ASP A 62 6.25 0.47 -4.55
C ASP A 62 6.43 0.86 -3.08
N PHE A 63 5.42 1.54 -2.51
CA PHE A 63 5.42 1.89 -1.10
C PHE A 63 5.44 0.62 -0.23
N LYS A 64 4.57 -0.35 -0.53
CA LYS A 64 4.55 -1.66 0.13
C LYS A 64 5.88 -2.40 0.01
N ALA A 65 6.57 -2.30 -1.13
CA ALA A 65 7.86 -2.96 -1.33
C ALA A 65 8.97 -2.39 -0.43
N GLY A 66 8.85 -1.14 0.03
CA GLY A 66 9.77 -0.53 1.00
C GLY A 66 9.51 -0.90 2.47
N LEU A 67 8.38 -1.57 2.76
CA LEU A 67 7.98 -1.90 4.13
C LEU A 67 8.39 -3.33 4.51
N ASN A 68 8.85 -3.49 5.75
CA ASN A 68 9.01 -4.80 6.38
C ASN A 68 7.70 -5.19 7.07
N ASP A 69 7.08 -6.31 6.70
CA ASP A 69 5.81 -6.77 7.27
C ASP A 69 5.99 -7.96 8.20
N PHE A 70 6.54 -7.71 9.40
CA PHE A 70 6.74 -8.73 10.43
C PHE A 70 5.43 -9.31 10.97
N GLY A 71 4.35 -8.53 10.89
CA GLY A 71 3.01 -8.93 11.32
C GLY A 71 2.16 -9.64 10.28
N ASN A 72 2.65 -9.75 9.04
CA ASN A 72 1.92 -10.30 7.90
C ASN A 72 0.53 -9.65 7.70
N ILE A 73 0.44 -8.32 7.80
CA ILE A 73 -0.82 -7.54 7.67
C ILE A 73 -1.09 -7.03 6.24
N LEU A 74 -0.04 -6.85 5.44
CA LEU A 74 -0.09 -6.41 4.05
C LEU A 74 -0.49 -7.49 3.01
N PRO A 75 -0.62 -8.81 3.31
CA PRO A 75 -1.26 -9.77 2.40
C PRO A 75 -2.69 -9.41 2.05
N SER A 76 -3.33 -8.53 2.83
CA SER A 76 -4.66 -7.98 2.59
C SER A 76 -4.78 -7.06 1.37
N TRP A 77 -3.70 -6.90 0.58
CA TRP A 77 -3.66 -6.08 -0.63
C TRP A 77 -3.59 -6.94 -1.91
N PRO A 78 -4.66 -7.69 -2.26
CA PRO A 78 -4.71 -8.49 -3.48
C PRO A 78 -5.23 -7.69 -4.68
N GLY A 79 -4.92 -8.16 -5.90
CA GLY A 79 -5.54 -7.67 -7.13
C GLY A 79 -5.10 -6.26 -7.57
N THR A 80 -5.86 -5.68 -8.50
CA THR A 80 -5.55 -4.40 -9.17
C THR A 80 -6.34 -3.21 -8.65
N ASP A 81 -7.34 -3.43 -7.80
CA ASP A 81 -8.12 -2.35 -7.22
C ASP A 81 -7.66 -2.04 -5.78
N CYS A 82 -6.77 -1.05 -5.66
CA CYS A 82 -6.27 -0.61 -4.36
C CYS A 82 -7.37 -0.08 -3.44
N CYS A 83 -8.52 0.34 -3.97
CA CYS A 83 -9.59 0.91 -3.15
C CYS A 83 -10.30 -0.13 -2.29
N TRP A 84 -10.01 -1.42 -2.48
CA TRP A 84 -10.46 -2.53 -1.63
C TRP A 84 -9.39 -3.00 -0.64
N TRP A 85 -8.18 -2.45 -0.71
CA TRP A 85 -7.10 -2.84 0.18
C TRP A 85 -7.39 -2.33 1.60
N LYS A 86 -7.19 -3.19 2.59
CA LYS A 86 -7.35 -2.79 3.99
C LYS A 86 -6.44 -1.60 4.27
N GLY A 87 -7.04 -0.52 4.78
CA GLY A 87 -6.31 0.71 5.10
C GLY A 87 -6.21 1.73 3.97
N VAL A 88 -6.58 1.40 2.73
CA VAL A 88 -6.62 2.35 1.61
C VAL A 88 -8.05 2.86 1.44
N ILE A 89 -8.23 4.17 1.46
CA ILE A 89 -9.54 4.81 1.30
C ILE A 89 -9.48 5.75 0.10
N CYS A 90 -10.37 5.51 -0.86
CA CYS A 90 -10.52 6.32 -2.06
C CYS A 90 -11.71 7.26 -1.97
N SER A 91 -11.62 8.40 -2.66
CA SER A 91 -12.72 9.34 -2.86
C SER A 91 -13.81 8.70 -3.72
N ASN A 92 -15.05 8.63 -3.21
CA ASN A 92 -16.19 8.14 -3.97
C ASN A 92 -16.58 9.04 -5.17
N ARG A 93 -16.05 10.26 -5.24
CA ARG A 93 -16.29 11.20 -6.35
C ARG A 93 -15.23 11.11 -7.44
N THR A 94 -13.98 10.85 -7.08
CA THR A 94 -12.83 11.02 -7.97
C THR A 94 -11.97 9.77 -8.11
N GLY A 95 -12.17 8.74 -7.30
CA GLY A 95 -11.35 7.52 -7.28
C GLY A 95 -9.96 7.68 -6.63
N HIS A 96 -9.46 8.92 -6.48
CA HIS A 96 -8.18 9.19 -5.82
C HIS A 96 -8.09 8.65 -4.39
N VAL A 97 -6.95 8.10 -4.02
CA VAL A 97 -6.58 7.74 -2.65
C VAL A 97 -6.53 9.00 -1.79
N VAL A 98 -7.37 9.05 -0.77
CA VAL A 98 -7.49 10.18 0.15
C VAL A 98 -7.03 9.83 1.56
N ALA A 99 -6.97 8.54 1.92
CA ALA A 99 -6.36 8.13 3.18
C ALA A 99 -5.61 6.80 3.03
N LEU A 100 -4.47 6.71 3.71
CA LEU A 100 -3.68 5.51 3.88
C LEU A 100 -3.49 5.27 5.38
N ARG A 101 -4.02 4.16 5.88
CA ARG A 101 -4.03 3.79 7.29
C ARG A 101 -3.45 2.40 7.46
N ILE A 102 -2.18 2.35 7.83
CA ILE A 102 -1.46 1.13 8.15
C ILE A 102 -1.11 1.24 9.62
N HIS A 103 -2.05 0.95 10.51
CA HIS A 103 -1.80 0.89 11.94
C HIS A 103 -1.86 -0.54 12.43
N SER A 104 -1.04 -0.90 13.42
CA SER A 104 -1.21 -2.19 14.08
C SER A 104 -2.40 -2.16 15.03
N GLU A 105 -3.17 -3.24 15.05
CA GLU A 105 -4.20 -3.49 16.07
C GLU A 105 -3.63 -4.22 17.30
N ARG A 106 -2.35 -4.65 17.23
CA ARG A 106 -1.66 -5.33 18.33
C ARG A 106 -0.81 -4.32 19.10
N TYR A 107 -1.42 -3.76 20.14
CA TYR A 107 -0.85 -2.68 20.98
C TYR A 107 0.29 -3.11 21.93
N SER A 108 0.83 -4.33 21.83
CA SER A 108 1.87 -4.82 22.74
C SER A 108 3.22 -4.98 22.04
N PHE A 109 4.30 -4.45 22.63
CA PHE A 109 5.65 -4.89 22.27
C PHE A 109 5.84 -6.36 22.68
N PRO A 110 6.61 -7.16 21.92
CA PRO A 110 7.38 -6.81 20.73
C PRO A 110 6.59 -6.92 19.41
N PHE A 111 5.26 -6.97 19.44
CA PHE A 111 4.40 -7.32 18.30
C PHE A 111 4.09 -6.19 17.33
N ALA A 112 4.83 -5.08 17.37
CA ALA A 112 4.68 -4.01 16.40
C ALA A 112 5.04 -4.51 14.99
N THR A 113 4.13 -4.28 14.04
CA THR A 113 3.97 -5.18 12.89
C THR A 113 4.68 -4.74 11.61
N ILE A 114 4.84 -3.43 11.38
CA ILE A 114 5.45 -2.87 10.17
C ILE A 114 6.71 -2.09 10.52
N GLY A 115 7.77 -2.28 9.73
CA GLY A 115 8.98 -1.45 9.74
C GLY A 115 9.45 -1.11 8.33
N GLY A 116 10.76 -0.94 8.15
CA GLY A 116 11.35 -0.57 6.86
C GLY A 116 11.34 0.94 6.59
N GLU A 117 11.35 1.32 5.31
CA GLU A 117 11.48 2.72 4.87
C GLU A 117 10.15 3.28 4.34
N ILE A 118 9.86 4.54 4.68
CA ILE A 118 8.79 5.28 4.02
C ILE A 118 9.26 5.66 2.61
N HIS A 119 8.88 4.87 1.62
CA HIS A 119 9.34 5.05 0.24
C HIS A 119 8.75 6.31 -0.44
N SER A 120 9.55 6.94 -1.31
CA SER A 120 9.19 8.18 -2.04
C SER A 120 8.00 8.06 -3.00
N SER A 121 7.56 6.85 -3.32
CA SER A 121 6.36 6.62 -4.14
C SER A 121 5.09 7.22 -3.51
N LEU A 122 5.05 7.44 -2.18
CA LEU A 122 3.95 8.14 -1.51
C LEU A 122 3.68 9.54 -2.11
N LEU A 123 4.69 10.19 -2.69
CA LEU A 123 4.54 11.50 -3.32
C LEU A 123 3.59 11.49 -4.54
N SER A 124 3.35 10.31 -5.10
CA SER A 124 2.38 10.13 -6.19
C SER A 124 0.92 10.22 -5.69
N LEU A 125 0.67 10.06 -4.39
CA LEU A 125 -0.66 10.17 -3.78
C LEU A 125 -1.01 11.63 -3.47
N ARG A 126 -1.11 12.46 -4.52
CA ARG A 126 -1.25 13.93 -4.41
C ARG A 126 -2.49 14.41 -3.67
N HIS A 127 -3.50 13.55 -3.57
CA HIS A 127 -4.77 13.82 -2.92
C HIS A 127 -4.85 13.23 -1.50
N LEU A 128 -3.75 12.67 -0.99
CA LEU A 128 -3.69 12.08 0.35
C LEU A 128 -3.95 13.15 1.40
N LYS A 129 -5.03 12.96 2.16
CA LYS A 129 -5.45 13.85 3.26
C LYS A 129 -5.12 13.26 4.62
N GLN A 130 -5.01 11.95 4.72
CA GLN A 130 -4.69 11.25 5.97
C GLN A 130 -3.61 10.20 5.73
N LEU A 131 -2.55 10.29 6.52
CA LEU A 131 -1.53 9.25 6.64
C LEU A 131 -1.48 8.81 8.10
N ASP A 132 -1.80 7.54 8.33
CA ASP A 132 -1.74 6.93 9.65
C ASP A 132 -0.82 5.71 9.59
N LEU A 133 0.33 5.82 10.25
CA LEU A 133 1.33 4.77 10.39
C LEU A 133 1.53 4.41 11.87
N SER A 134 0.56 4.74 12.73
CA SER A 134 0.67 4.58 14.19
C SER A 134 0.79 3.13 14.63
N TYR A 135 1.34 2.92 15.83
CA TYR A 135 1.47 1.59 16.45
C TYR A 135 2.27 0.58 15.62
N ASN A 136 3.30 1.05 14.91
CA ASN A 136 4.21 0.20 14.15
C ASN A 136 5.61 0.18 14.77
N ASN A 137 6.56 -0.48 14.13
CA ASN A 137 7.95 -0.51 14.56
C ASN A 137 8.85 -0.24 13.36
N PHE A 138 9.09 1.04 13.08
CA PHE A 138 10.05 1.49 12.08
C PHE A 138 11.50 1.37 12.54
N GLU A 139 11.77 0.55 13.56
CA GLU A 139 13.12 0.09 13.95
C GLU A 139 14.10 1.25 14.23
N GLY A 140 13.60 2.38 14.71
CA GLY A 140 14.39 3.58 14.96
C GLY A 140 14.78 4.35 13.70
N GLN A 141 14.12 4.17 12.56
CA GLN A 141 14.34 5.01 11.38
C GLN A 141 13.94 6.47 11.64
N PRO A 142 14.60 7.46 11.02
CA PRO A 142 14.15 8.84 11.07
C PRO A 142 12.81 9.02 10.33
N ILE A 143 12.04 10.02 10.74
CA ILE A 143 10.86 10.44 9.97
C ILE A 143 11.34 10.99 8.62
N ALA A 144 10.92 10.36 7.51
CA ALA A 144 11.36 10.73 6.18
C ALA A 144 10.95 12.16 5.82
N GLU A 145 11.91 12.97 5.35
CA GLU A 145 11.68 14.39 5.01
C GLU A 145 10.57 14.54 3.97
N LEU A 146 10.43 13.59 3.03
CA LEU A 146 9.41 13.59 1.97
C LEU A 146 7.98 13.88 2.47
N ILE A 147 7.66 13.54 3.72
CA ILE A 147 6.34 13.79 4.32
C ILE A 147 6.01 15.28 4.31
N ASP A 148 7.00 16.17 4.41
CA ASP A 148 6.85 17.63 4.36
C ASP A 148 6.29 18.16 3.02
N THR A 149 6.37 17.36 1.95
CA THR A 149 5.91 17.73 0.61
C THR A 149 4.45 17.31 0.35
N LEU A 150 3.85 16.50 1.22
CA LEU A 150 2.46 16.02 1.11
C LEU A 150 1.46 17.10 1.56
N ARG A 151 1.44 18.24 0.85
CA ARG A 151 0.69 19.48 1.22
C ARG A 151 -0.83 19.33 1.34
N SER A 152 -1.40 18.25 0.82
CA SER A 152 -2.82 17.91 0.95
C SER A 152 -3.18 17.30 2.31
N LEU A 153 -2.18 16.92 3.12
CA LEU A 153 -2.40 16.31 4.42
C LEU A 153 -3.17 17.24 5.37
N THR A 154 -4.14 16.64 6.03
CA THR A 154 -4.94 17.21 7.11
C THR A 154 -4.75 16.42 8.40
N HIS A 155 -4.37 15.15 8.31
CA HIS A 155 -4.17 14.24 9.44
C HIS A 155 -2.87 13.46 9.23
N LEU A 156 -1.94 13.60 10.15
CA LEU A 156 -0.69 12.83 10.19
C LEU A 156 -0.55 12.18 11.56
N ASN A 157 -0.52 10.85 11.58
CA ASN A 157 -0.35 10.06 12.79
C ASN A 157 0.85 9.12 12.65
N LEU A 158 1.91 9.41 13.38
CA LEU A 158 3.15 8.62 13.48
C LEU A 158 3.37 8.13 14.92
N SER A 159 2.34 8.20 15.75
CA SER A 159 2.46 7.89 17.17
C SER A 159 2.77 6.41 17.43
N TYR A 160 3.58 6.15 18.45
CA TYR A 160 3.91 4.78 18.87
C TYR A 160 4.51 3.91 17.76
N SER A 161 5.26 4.53 16.84
CA SER A 161 5.78 3.85 15.64
C SER A 161 7.28 3.55 15.67
N ASN A 162 7.94 3.80 16.81
CA ASN A 162 9.39 3.63 16.98
C ASN A 162 10.23 4.33 15.89
N PHE A 163 9.83 5.54 15.48
CA PHE A 163 10.73 6.44 14.75
C PHE A 163 11.79 6.98 15.70
N SER A 164 12.90 7.47 15.16
CA SER A 164 13.95 8.16 15.93
C SER A 164 14.41 9.45 15.23
N GLY A 165 15.47 10.06 15.76
CA GLY A 165 16.12 11.19 15.12
C GLY A 165 15.35 12.50 15.27
N ARG A 166 15.83 13.54 14.58
CA ARG A 166 15.23 14.87 14.64
C ARG A 166 13.92 14.88 13.86
N ILE A 167 12.86 15.47 14.42
CA ILE A 167 11.65 15.79 13.62
C ILE A 167 12.08 16.73 12.48
N PRO A 168 11.78 16.41 11.21
CA PRO A 168 12.05 17.32 10.10
C PRO A 168 11.35 18.67 10.33
N PRO A 169 12.07 19.79 10.50
CA PRO A 169 11.45 21.09 10.78
C PRO A 169 10.50 21.56 9.67
N HIS A 170 10.71 21.05 8.45
CA HIS A 170 9.85 21.32 7.30
C HIS A 170 8.45 20.70 7.42
N ILE A 171 8.18 19.85 8.43
CA ILE A 171 6.81 19.42 8.76
C ILE A 171 5.89 20.62 9.01
N GLY A 172 6.43 21.76 9.47
CA GLY A 172 5.73 23.03 9.59
C GLY A 172 5.17 23.61 8.27
N ASN A 173 5.65 23.13 7.11
CA ASN A 173 5.13 23.52 5.79
C ASN A 173 3.76 22.90 5.47
N LEU A 174 3.31 21.91 6.25
CA LEU A 174 2.01 21.26 6.11
C LEU A 174 0.88 22.16 6.64
N SER A 175 0.70 23.33 6.03
CA SER A 175 -0.25 24.37 6.46
C SER A 175 -1.74 23.96 6.46
N ASN A 176 -2.08 22.81 5.84
CA ASN A 176 -3.43 22.24 5.87
C ASN A 176 -3.66 21.26 7.04
N LEU A 177 -2.61 20.95 7.81
CA LEU A 177 -2.67 19.96 8.88
C LEU A 177 -3.59 20.44 10.01
N LEU A 178 -4.52 19.57 10.39
CA LEU A 178 -5.46 19.75 11.50
C LEU A 178 -5.02 18.91 12.70
N ILE A 179 -4.51 17.70 12.43
CA ILE A 179 -4.09 16.74 13.47
C ILE A 179 -2.66 16.28 13.19
N LEU A 180 -1.79 16.47 14.18
CA LEU A 180 -0.43 15.96 14.22
C LEU A 180 -0.21 15.15 15.50
N GLN A 181 0.05 13.85 15.35
CA GLN A 181 0.39 12.96 16.45
C GLN A 181 1.77 12.35 16.23
N LEU A 182 2.71 12.68 17.12
CA LEU A 182 4.11 12.26 17.12
C LEU A 182 4.51 11.59 18.45
N ASN A 183 3.56 11.37 19.35
CA ASN A 183 3.84 10.84 20.67
C ASN A 183 4.49 9.46 20.63
N SER A 184 5.46 9.24 21.52
CA SER A 184 6.27 8.03 21.61
C SER A 184 5.97 7.26 22.89
N TYR A 185 6.49 6.04 22.99
CA TYR A 185 6.51 5.30 24.24
C TYR A 185 7.47 5.98 25.23
N PRO A 186 7.12 6.08 26.52
CA PRO A 186 8.01 6.63 27.53
C PRO A 186 9.26 5.75 27.70
N ASP A 187 10.40 6.36 28.05
CA ASP A 187 11.76 5.82 28.21
C ASP A 187 11.92 4.51 29.04
N ASN A 188 10.85 4.00 29.64
CA ASN A 188 10.87 2.86 30.55
C ASN A 188 10.97 1.47 29.85
N LEU A 189 11.19 1.42 28.54
CA LEU A 189 11.38 0.17 27.79
C LEU A 189 12.89 -0.09 27.54
N PRO A 190 13.47 -1.19 28.03
CA PRO A 190 14.91 -1.41 27.94
C PRO A 190 15.30 -1.86 26.53
N LYS A 191 16.38 -1.23 26.03
CA LYS A 191 17.19 -1.55 24.84
C LYS A 191 16.67 -0.99 23.50
N ILE A 192 17.27 0.15 23.15
CA ILE A 192 17.40 0.71 21.78
C ILE A 192 16.11 1.39 21.28
N GLN A 193 15.70 2.47 21.94
CA GLN A 193 14.85 3.49 21.35
C GLN A 193 15.59 4.82 21.45
N VAL A 194 16.17 5.27 20.33
CA VAL A 194 16.48 6.69 20.21
C VAL A 194 15.13 7.37 20.03
N ILE A 195 14.72 8.18 20.99
CA ILE A 195 13.41 8.84 20.94
C ILE A 195 13.45 9.93 19.86
N PRO A 196 12.36 10.16 19.11
CA PRO A 196 12.24 11.34 18.26
C PRO A 196 12.47 12.61 19.07
N HIS A 197 13.37 13.47 18.59
CA HIS A 197 13.76 14.69 19.30
C HIS A 197 13.56 15.95 18.47
N SER A 198 13.54 17.09 19.14
CA SER A 198 13.53 18.40 18.50
C SER A 198 14.40 19.37 19.27
N HIS A 199 15.21 20.16 18.55
CA HIS A 199 16.05 21.21 19.15
C HIS A 199 15.35 22.58 19.18
N ASP A 200 14.26 22.73 18.42
CA ASP A 200 13.43 23.93 18.37
C ASP A 200 12.01 23.54 17.98
N LEU A 201 11.01 24.26 18.46
CA LEU A 201 9.61 24.07 18.07
C LEU A 201 9.11 25.20 17.15
N ALA A 202 10.01 25.96 16.53
CA ALA A 202 9.63 27.08 15.68
C ALA A 202 8.77 26.64 14.48
N TRP A 203 8.99 25.42 13.99
CA TRP A 203 8.21 24.80 12.92
C TRP A 203 6.71 24.70 13.23
N VAL A 204 6.34 24.61 14.51
CA VAL A 204 4.94 24.51 14.96
C VAL A 204 4.13 25.74 14.51
N SER A 205 4.76 26.91 14.43
CA SER A 205 4.13 28.16 13.96
C SER A 205 3.69 28.12 12.49
N GLY A 206 4.25 27.22 11.67
CA GLY A 206 3.85 27.00 10.29
C GLY A 206 2.51 26.27 10.14
N LEU A 207 2.09 25.54 11.19
CA LEU A 207 0.88 24.72 11.21
C LEU A 207 -0.38 25.55 11.51
N ARG A 208 -0.71 26.46 10.61
CA ARG A 208 -1.73 27.50 10.81
C ARG A 208 -3.17 27.03 11.00
N LYS A 209 -3.49 25.78 10.66
CA LYS A 209 -4.84 25.20 10.82
C LYS A 209 -4.90 24.14 11.93
N LEU A 210 -3.82 23.97 12.68
CA LEU A 210 -3.71 22.88 13.65
C LEU A 210 -4.82 22.99 14.71
N GLN A 211 -5.36 21.84 15.07
CA GLN A 211 -6.38 21.66 16.09
C GLN A 211 -5.91 20.70 17.18
N VAL A 212 -5.10 19.69 16.82
CA VAL A 212 -4.57 18.70 17.74
C VAL A 212 -3.08 18.53 17.50
N LEU A 213 -2.29 18.71 18.57
CA LEU A 213 -0.86 18.41 18.60
C LEU A 213 -0.59 17.44 19.76
N ASN A 214 -0.01 16.28 19.47
CA ASN A 214 0.50 15.40 20.51
C ASN A 214 1.96 15.04 20.25
N MET A 215 2.82 15.36 21.21
CA MET A 215 4.26 15.12 21.24
C MET A 215 4.69 14.49 22.58
N SER A 216 3.77 13.89 23.33
CA SER A 216 4.10 13.27 24.62
C SER A 216 5.12 12.14 24.44
N GLY A 217 6.06 12.02 25.38
CA GLY A 217 7.14 11.03 25.31
C GLY A 217 8.22 11.31 24.27
N MET A 218 8.24 12.50 23.65
CA MET A 218 9.34 12.95 22.79
C MET A 218 10.46 13.60 23.60
N ASP A 219 11.71 13.51 23.13
CA ASP A 219 12.83 14.21 23.75
C ASP A 219 12.86 15.69 23.30
N LEU A 220 12.37 16.55 24.19
CA LEU A 220 12.37 18.01 24.02
C LEU A 220 13.37 18.68 24.98
N SER A 221 14.29 17.93 25.59
CA SER A 221 15.25 18.46 26.57
C SER A 221 16.17 19.53 25.99
N ALA A 222 16.47 19.46 24.69
CA ALA A 222 17.27 20.42 23.94
C ALA A 222 16.45 21.58 23.34
N ALA A 223 15.12 21.55 23.43
CA ALA A 223 14.25 22.57 22.84
C ALA A 223 14.20 23.83 23.72
N VAL A 224 14.94 24.87 23.31
CA VAL A 224 14.91 26.18 23.98
C VAL A 224 13.61 26.90 23.64
N ASP A 225 13.00 27.57 24.62
CA ASP A 225 11.78 28.39 24.47
C ASP A 225 10.60 27.69 23.78
N TRP A 226 10.48 26.37 23.98
CA TRP A 226 9.40 25.56 23.43
C TRP A 226 8.02 26.11 23.84
N SER A 227 7.90 26.67 25.06
CA SER A 227 6.68 27.30 25.57
C SER A 227 6.24 28.50 24.73
N HIS A 228 7.18 29.34 24.29
CA HIS A 228 6.87 30.46 23.40
C HIS A 228 6.37 29.95 22.05
N SER A 229 7.05 28.96 21.46
CA SER A 229 6.67 28.39 20.17
C SER A 229 5.27 27.76 20.21
N VAL A 230 4.93 27.06 21.30
CA VAL A 230 3.61 26.47 21.52
C VAL A 230 2.54 27.54 21.73
N ASN A 231 2.86 28.65 22.41
CA ASN A 231 1.94 29.79 22.55
C ASN A 231 1.66 30.53 21.23
N MET A 232 2.49 30.32 20.19
CA MET A 232 2.28 30.87 18.85
C MET A 232 1.36 29.99 17.98
N LEU A 233 0.88 28.86 18.50
CA LEU A 233 -0.11 28.03 17.81
C LEU A 233 -1.43 28.78 17.62
N PRO A 234 -2.20 28.43 16.59
CA PRO A 234 -3.56 28.94 16.43
C PRO A 234 -4.40 28.64 17.68
N ALA A 235 -5.25 29.59 18.08
CA ALA A 235 -6.20 29.40 19.18
C ALA A 235 -7.18 28.23 18.96
N SER A 236 -7.23 27.66 17.75
CA SER A 236 -8.00 26.45 17.42
C SER A 236 -7.41 25.16 17.98
N VAL A 237 -6.20 25.18 18.54
CA VAL A 237 -5.59 23.98 19.13
C VAL A 237 -6.29 23.65 20.44
N ALA A 238 -7.09 22.59 20.42
CA ALA A 238 -7.88 22.14 21.56
C ALA A 238 -7.10 21.21 22.50
N THR A 239 -6.07 20.52 21.98
CA THR A 239 -5.31 19.54 22.74
C THR A 239 -3.82 19.64 22.41
N ILE A 240 -3.01 19.80 23.45
CA ILE A 240 -1.55 19.82 23.40
C ILE A 240 -1.05 18.77 24.39
N GLY A 241 -0.52 17.66 23.88
CA GLY A 241 0.13 16.63 24.69
C GLY A 241 1.64 16.85 24.69
N ILE A 242 2.19 17.40 25.77
CA ILE A 242 3.64 17.57 26.00
C ILE A 242 3.89 17.12 27.43
N SER A 243 4.20 15.84 27.61
CA SER A 243 4.45 15.19 28.90
C SER A 243 5.47 14.08 28.74
#